data_AF-A0A924S149-F1
#
_entry.id   AF-A0A924S149-F1
#
_cell.length_a   1.000
_cell.length_b   1.000
_cell.length_c   1.000
_cell.angle_alpha   90.00
_cell.angle_beta   90.00
_cell.angle_gamma   90.00
#
_symmetry.space_group_name_H-M   'P 1'
#
loop_
_entity.id
_entity.type
_entity.pdbx_description
1 polymer ?
#
loop_
_entity_poly.entity_id
_entity_poly.type
_entity_poly.pdbx_seq_one_letter_code
_entity_poly.pdbx_strand_id
1 'polypeptide(L)' 'MTQPSRPNRARYLVLALALALGSAAPASFAKTPTAGVGVDIAYQQFTLPNGLRVIVHTDRKAPIVAVNLW' A
#
# COMPACT_ATOMS: atom_id res chain seq x y z
N MET A 1 8.24 38.03 60.57
CA MET A 1 7.58 38.05 59.24
C MET A 1 7.96 36.78 58.51
N THR A 2 7.28 35.66 58.81
CA THR A 2 7.57 34.34 58.24
C THR A 2 6.62 34.09 57.08
N GLN A 3 7.13 34.20 55.84
CA GLN A 3 6.36 33.90 54.64
C GLN A 3 6.34 32.38 54.40
N PRO A 4 5.17 31.72 54.30
CA PRO A 4 5.13 30.30 53.97
C PRO A 4 5.46 30.09 52.49
N SER A 5 6.46 29.26 52.23
CA SER A 5 6.90 28.81 50.90
C SER A 5 5.79 28.04 50.19
N ARG A 6 5.33 28.55 49.04
CA ARG A 6 4.31 27.90 48.20
C ARG A 6 4.90 26.66 47.49
N PRO A 7 4.22 25.50 47.52
CA PRO A 7 4.80 24.21 47.13
C PRO A 7 4.85 23.95 45.61
N ASN A 8 5.82 23.11 45.21
CA ASN A 8 6.30 22.67 43.88
C ASN A 8 5.27 22.05 42.90
N ARG A 9 3.96 22.35 43.00
CA ARG A 9 2.89 21.74 42.17
C ARG A 9 3.10 21.95 40.66
N ALA A 10 3.64 23.10 40.28
CA ALA A 10 3.96 23.40 38.88
C ALA A 10 5.00 22.45 38.29
N ARG A 11 5.96 21.95 39.09
CA ARG A 11 7.01 21.03 38.62
C ARG A 11 6.45 19.65 38.27
N TYR A 12 5.51 19.16 39.08
CA TYR A 12 4.85 17.88 38.83
C TYR A 12 3.95 17.93 37.59
N LEU A 13 3.29 19.07 37.34
CA LEU A 13 2.49 19.27 36.14
C LEU A 13 3.33 19.26 34.85
N VAL A 14 4.51 19.90 34.88
CA VAL A 14 5.43 19.90 33.73
C VAL A 14 5.98 18.50 33.46
N LEU A 15 6.32 17.73 34.51
CA LEU A 15 6.81 16.37 34.35
C LEU A 15 5.73 15.43 33.79
N ALA A 16 4.48 15.53 34.27
CA ALA A 16 3.37 14.73 33.77
C ALA A 16 3.05 15.06 32.30
N LEU A 17 3.09 16.34 31.92
CA LEU A 17 2.86 16.77 30.54
C LEU A 17 3.96 16.28 29.59
N ALA A 18 5.23 16.32 30.02
CA ALA A 18 6.35 15.81 29.23
C ALA A 18 6.26 14.30 29.00
N LEU A 19 5.78 13.54 30.00
CA LEU A 19 5.59 12.09 29.87
C LEU A 19 4.43 11.73 28.92
N ALA A 20 3.36 12.54 28.90
CA ALA A 20 2.21 12.31 28.03
C ALA A 20 2.46 12.65 26.55
N LEU A 21 3.34 13.63 26.28
CA LEU A 21 3.68 14.06 24.91
C LEU A 21 4.76 13.19 24.25
N GLY A 22 5.54 12.43 25.02
CA GLY A 22 6.66 11.65 24.52
C GLY A 22 6.31 10.29 23.89
N SER A 23 5.06 9.82 23.97
CA SER A 23 4.69 8.44 23.61
C SER A 23 4.06 8.27 22.22
N ALA A 24 3.98 9.32 21.39
CA ALA A 24 3.45 9.22 20.03
C ALA A 24 4.52 8.67 19.06
N ALA A 25 4.80 7.38 19.13
CA ALA A 25 5.60 6.70 18.10
C ALA A 25 4.78 6.58 16.80
N PRO A 26 5.37 6.82 15.62
CA PRO A 26 4.68 6.62 14.35
C PRO A 26 4.39 5.12 14.17
N ALA A 27 3.11 4.77 14.10
CA ALA A 27 2.71 3.42 13.74
C ALA A 27 3.17 3.12 12.31
N SER A 28 4.14 2.20 12.16
CA SER A 28 4.58 1.73 10.86
C SER A 28 3.59 0.69 10.35
N PHE A 29 2.85 1.04 9.29
CA PHE A 29 1.99 0.08 8.62
C PHE A 29 2.87 -0.87 7.80
N ALA A 30 2.98 -2.12 8.27
CA ALA A 30 3.61 -3.17 7.47
C ALA A 30 2.77 -3.42 6.22
N LYS A 31 3.38 -3.26 5.04
CA LYS A 31 2.74 -3.63 3.77
C LYS A 31 2.68 -5.15 3.71
N THR A 32 1.49 -5.73 3.86
CA THR A 32 1.28 -7.15 3.60
C THR A 32 1.67 -7.43 2.14
N PRO A 33 2.61 -8.35 1.89
CA PRO A 33 2.92 -8.75 0.52
C PRO A 33 1.69 -9.46 -0.02
N THR A 34 0.97 -8.81 -0.94
CA THR A 34 0.02 -9.50 -1.80
C THR A 34 0.82 -10.48 -2.62
N ALA A 35 0.74 -11.77 -2.27
CA ALA A 35 1.13 -12.83 -3.19
C ALA A 35 0.27 -12.62 -4.43
N GLY A 36 0.87 -12.10 -5.50
CA GLY A 36 0.17 -11.88 -6.75
C GLY A 36 -0.42 -13.21 -7.18
N VAL A 37 -1.74 -13.32 -7.18
CA VAL A 37 -2.41 -14.41 -7.87
C VAL A 37 -2.01 -14.24 -9.32
N GLY A 38 -1.07 -15.06 -9.79
CA GLY A 38 -0.61 -15.03 -11.17
C GLY A 38 -1.82 -15.25 -12.06
N VAL A 39 -2.23 -14.20 -12.77
CA VAL A 39 -3.33 -14.31 -13.73
C VAL A 39 -2.74 -14.99 -14.96
N ASP A 40 -2.94 -16.30 -15.05
CA ASP A 40 -2.55 -17.08 -16.22
C ASP A 40 -3.62 -16.92 -17.31
N ILE A 41 -3.29 -16.17 -18.36
CA ILE A 41 -4.17 -15.94 -19.51
C ILE A 41 -3.62 -16.77 -20.68
N ALA A 42 -4.30 -17.86 -21.01
CA ALA A 42 -3.90 -18.70 -22.13
C ALA A 42 -4.04 -17.94 -23.47
N TYR A 43 -2.99 -17.97 -24.30
CA TYR A 43 -2.99 -17.42 -25.65
C TYR A 43 -2.20 -18.32 -26.60
N GLN A 44 -2.43 -18.15 -27.89
CA GLN A 44 -1.66 -18.77 -28.96
C GLN A 44 -0.89 -17.69 -29.71
N GLN A 45 0.34 -18.00 -30.12
CA GLN A 45 1.18 -17.08 -30.89
C GLN A 45 1.61 -17.74 -32.20
N PHE A 46 1.49 -16.98 -33.28
CA PHE A 46 1.88 -17.38 -34.62
C PHE A 46 2.84 -16.34 -35.20
N THR A 47 3.81 -16.81 -35.98
CA THR A 47 4.65 -15.94 -36.82
C THR A 47 4.29 -16.22 -38.27
N LEU A 48 3.85 -15.20 -38.98
CA LEU A 48 3.45 -15.31 -40.38
C LEU A 48 4.69 -15.27 -41.29
N PRO A 49 4.59 -15.77 -42.54
CA PRO A 49 5.71 -15.74 -43.50
C PRO A 49 6.25 -14.33 -43.81
N ASN A 50 5.41 -13.31 -43.62
CA ASN A 50 5.77 -11.90 -43.75
C ASN A 50 6.48 -11.32 -42.51
N GLY A 51 6.76 -12.13 -41.49
CA GLY A 51 7.40 -11.71 -40.25
C GLY A 51 6.46 -11.11 -39.20
N LEU A 52 5.17 -10.96 -39.48
CA LEU A 52 4.21 -10.45 -38.50
C LEU A 52 3.92 -11.48 -37.42
N ARG A 53 3.75 -10.99 -36.18
CA ARG A 53 3.34 -11.81 -35.04
C ARG A 53 1.85 -11.63 -34.79
N VAL A 54 1.13 -12.73 -34.70
CA VAL A 54 -0.29 -12.76 -34.37
C VAL A 54 -0.46 -13.45 -33.04
N ILE A 55 -1.17 -12.80 -32.12
CA ILE A 55 -1.50 -13.33 -30.80
C ILE A 55 -3.01 -13.51 -30.75
N VAL A 56 -3.46 -14.73 -30.45
CA VAL A 56 -4.88 -15.08 -30.37
C VAL A 56 -5.20 -15.49 -28.93
N HIS A 57 -6.15 -14.78 -28.33
CA HIS A 57 -6.77 -15.17 -27.08
C HIS A 57 -8.25 -15.48 -27.33
N THR A 58 -8.69 -16.65 -26.89
CA THR A 58 -10.09 -17.08 -27.03
C THR A 58 -10.79 -16.91 -25.70
N ASP A 59 -11.63 -15.87 -25.59
CA ASP A 59 -12.57 -15.72 -24.49
C ASP A 59 -13.92 -16.35 -24.87
N ARG A 60 -14.37 -17.32 -24.06
CA ARG A 60 -15.66 -18.02 -24.26
C ARG A 60 -16.82 -17.33 -23.53
N LYS A 61 -16.62 -16.13 -22.99
CA LYS A 61 -17.62 -15.37 -22.25
C LYS A 61 -18.66 -14.68 -23.12
N ALA A 62 -18.28 -14.20 -24.31
CA ALA A 62 -19.18 -13.51 -25.23
C ALA A 62 -18.84 -13.82 -26.70
N PRO A 63 -19.83 -13.89 -27.61
CA PRO A 63 -19.60 -14.17 -29.02
C PRO A 63 -19.16 -12.90 -29.79
N ILE A 64 -18.04 -12.30 -29.39
CA ILE A 64 -17.49 -11.06 -29.97
C ILE A 64 -16.05 -11.32 -30.41
N VAL A 65 -15.64 -10.71 -31.53
CA VAL A 65 -14.26 -10.74 -32.04
C VAL A 65 -13.72 -9.32 -32.11
N ALA A 66 -12.54 -9.10 -31.53
CA ALA A 66 -11.82 -7.84 -31.59
C ALA A 66 -10.43 -8.06 -32.19
N VAL A 67 -9.98 -7.13 -33.04
CA VAL A 67 -8.67 -7.19 -33.69
C VAL A 67 -8.01 -5.81 -33.56
N ASN A 68 -6.73 -5.79 -33.23
CA ASN A 68 -5.92 -4.59 -33.18
C ASN A 68 -4.57 -4.83 -33.89
N LEU A 69 -4.02 -3.76 -34.47
CA LEU A 69 -2.68 -3.74 -35.06
C LEU A 69 -1.85 -2.69 -34.31
N TRP A 70 -0.58 -3.00 -34.05
CA TRP A 70 0.36 -2.13 -33.33
C TRP A 70 1.72 -2.12 -34.00
#